data_AF-A0A923AL93-F1
#
_entry.id   AF-A0A923AL93-F1
#
_cell.length_a   1.000
_cell.length_b   1.000
_cell.length_c   1.000
_cell.angle_alpha   90.00
_cell.angle_beta   90.00
_cell.angle_gamma   90.00
#
_symmetry.space_group_name_H-M   'P 1'
#
loop_
_entity.id
_entity.type
_entity.pdbx_description
1 polymer ?
#
loop_
_entity_poly.entity_id
_entity_poly.type
_entity_poly.pdbx_seq_one_letter_code
_entity_poly.pdbx_strand_id
1 'polypeptide(L)' 'MTTTKPHAEPARLPDNREALLVLHRAARHRRDAAPLESEERASAAEEVGRIEVHIARIERAMDPPLV' A
#
# COMPACT_ATOMS: atom_id res chain seq x y z
N MET A 1 6.68 32.16 0.79
CA MET A 1 6.24 31.37 -0.38
C MET A 1 6.14 29.92 0.05
N THR A 2 4.95 29.44 0.39
CA THR A 2 4.73 28.04 0.75
C THR A 2 4.44 27.26 -0.53
N THR A 3 5.46 26.56 -1.03
CA THR A 3 5.29 25.63 -2.15
C THR A 3 4.54 24.41 -1.64
N THR A 4 3.23 24.34 -1.92
CA THR A 4 2.44 23.11 -1.78
C THR A 4 3.06 22.07 -2.71
N LYS A 5 3.74 21.05 -2.17
CA LYS A 5 4.14 19.87 -2.94
C LYS A 5 2.87 19.27 -3.55
N PRO A 6 2.83 18.96 -4.86
CA PRO A 6 1.68 18.29 -5.44
C PRO A 6 1.53 16.94 -4.75
N HIS A 7 0.39 16.73 -4.09
CA HIS A 7 -0.03 15.41 -3.61
C HIS A 7 -0.32 14.60 -4.88
N ALA A 8 0.69 13.86 -5.36
CA ALA A 8 0.53 13.00 -6.53
C ALA A 8 -0.66 12.08 -6.27
N GLU A 9 -1.65 12.08 -7.17
CA GLU A 9 -2.73 11.11 -7.06
C GLU A 9 -2.11 9.70 -6.96
N PRO A 10 -2.52 8.91 -5.96
CA PRO A 10 -1.96 7.58 -5.82
C PRO A 10 -2.30 6.79 -7.07
N ALA A 11 -1.26 6.31 -7.77
CA ALA A 11 -1.43 5.43 -8.91
C ALA A 11 -2.42 4.31 -8.54
N ARG A 12 -3.40 4.06 -9.42
CA ARG A 12 -4.44 3.06 -9.17
C ARG A 12 -3.78 1.70 -8.92
N LEU A 13 -4.13 1.07 -7.80
CA LEU A 13 -3.61 -0.26 -7.46
C LEU A 13 -4.15 -1.31 -8.44
N PRO A 14 -3.39 -2.39 -8.71
CA PRO A 14 -3.86 -3.52 -9.49
C PRO A 14 -5.10 -4.18 -8.87
N ASP A 15 -6.01 -4.68 -9.71
CA ASP A 15 -7.23 -5.38 -9.27
C ASP A 15 -7.07 -6.90 -9.22
N ASN A 16 -5.84 -7.40 -9.13
CA ASN A 16 -5.56 -8.83 -8.98
C ASN A 16 -4.67 -9.08 -7.75
N ARG A 17 -4.99 -10.16 -7.03
CA ARG A 17 -4.35 -10.50 -5.75
C ARG A 17 -2.84 -10.73 -5.89
N GLU A 18 -2.41 -11.43 -6.92
CA GLU A 18 -1.01 -11.82 -7.10
C GLU A 18 -0.10 -10.61 -7.33
N ALA A 19 -0.50 -9.66 -8.18
CA ALA A 19 0.24 -8.42 -8.40
C ALA A 19 0.30 -7.57 -7.13
N LEU A 20 -0.77 -7.55 -6.34
CA LEU A 20 -0.75 -6.83 -5.06
C LEU A 20 0.21 -7.45 -4.05
N LEU A 21 0.35 -8.78 -4.02
CA LEU A 21 1.34 -9.44 -3.16
C LEU A 21 2.78 -9.09 -3.57
N VAL A 22 3.05 -8.94 -4.87
CA VAL A 22 4.36 -8.47 -5.37
C VAL A 22 4.64 -7.04 -4.89
N LEU A 23 3.66 -6.13 -5.04
CA LEU A 23 3.79 -4.75 -4.57
C LEU A 23 3.94 -4.68 -3.05
N HIS A 24 3.17 -5.49 -2.31
CA HIS A 24 3.25 -5.57 -0.85
C HIS A 24 4.64 -5.97 -0.38
N ARG A 25 5.23 -7.00 -0.99
CA ARG A 25 6.59 -7.44 -0.68
C ARG A 25 7.61 -6.33 -0.94
N ALA A 26 7.49 -5.61 -2.05
CA ALA A 26 8.38 -4.51 -2.40
C ALA A 26 8.24 -3.31 -1.43
N ALA A 27 7.00 -2.95 -1.06
CA ALA A 27 6.73 -1.88 -0.10
C ALA A 27 7.26 -2.23 1.30
N ARG A 28 7.06 -3.48 1.76
CA ARG A 28 7.64 -3.98 3.01
C ARG A 28 9.16 -3.92 3.00
N HIS A 29 9.80 -4.36 1.90
CA HIS A 29 11.25 -4.28 1.77
C HIS A 29 11.76 -2.83 1.90
N ARG A 30 11.11 -1.87 1.23
CA ARG A 30 11.44 -0.44 1.38
C ARG A 30 11.28 0.05 2.81
N ARG A 31 10.15 -0.25 3.46
CA ARG A 31 9.90 0.11 4.85
C ARG A 31 10.98 -0.42 5.79
N ASP A 32 11.35 -1.69 5.62
CA ASP A 32 12.27 -2.38 6.51
C ASP A 32 13.73 -1.92 6.31
N ALA A 33 14.09 -1.47 5.10
CA ALA A 33 15.39 -0.88 4.79
C ALA A 33 15.53 0.59 5.22
N ALA A 34 14.41 1.32 5.37
CA ALA A 34 14.42 2.73 5.73
C ALA A 34 14.75 2.95 7.23
N PRO A 35 15.48 4.04 7.58
CA PRO A 35 15.76 4.39 8.97
C PRO A 35 14.51 4.49 9.82
N LEU A 36 14.63 4.16 11.10
CA LEU A 36 13.55 4.34 12.06
C LEU A 36 13.12 5.81 12.11
N GLU A 37 11.82 6.03 12.31
CA GLU A 37 11.19 7.36 12.40
C GLU A 37 11.36 8.26 11.15
N SER A 38 11.91 7.73 10.05
CA SER A 38 12.02 8.48 8.79
C SER A 38 10.68 8.63 8.07
N GLU A 39 10.53 9.73 7.33
CA GLU A 39 9.39 9.95 6.44
C GLU A 39 9.25 8.84 5.38
N GLU A 40 10.39 8.31 4.89
CA GLU A 40 10.40 7.19 3.95
C GLU A 40 9.77 5.94 4.57
N ARG A 41 10.15 5.62 5.81
CA ARG A 41 9.56 4.49 6.54
C ARG A 41 8.07 4.69 6.76
N ALA A 42 7.65 5.90 7.13
CA ALA A 42 6.24 6.24 7.32
C ALA A 42 5.44 6.10 6.01
N SER A 43 5.97 6.63 4.91
CA SER A 43 5.34 6.54 3.58
C SER A 43 5.24 5.09 3.09
N ALA A 44 6.30 4.29 3.25
CA ALA A 44 6.29 2.88 2.89
C ALA A 44 5.32 2.06 3.76
N ALA A 45 5.16 2.41 5.05
CA ALA A 45 4.18 1.78 5.93
C ALA A 45 2.73 2.10 5.50
N GLU A 46 2.45 3.35 5.13
CA GLU A 46 1.15 3.74 4.58
C GLU A 46 0.84 3.00 3.28
N GLU A 47 1.82 2.87 2.39
CA GLU A 47 1.69 2.11 1.16
C GLU A 47 1.38 0.63 1.42
N VAL A 48 2.06 -0.01 2.38
CA VAL A 48 1.75 -1.38 2.82
C VAL A 48 0.29 -1.49 3.26
N GLY A 49 -0.19 -0.59 4.12
CA GLY A 49 -1.57 -0.61 4.60
C GLY A 49 -2.60 -0.43 3.48
N ARG A 50 -2.34 0.47 2.52
CA ARG A 50 -3.22 0.66 1.35
C ARG A 50 -3.32 -0.61 0.50
N ILE A 51 -2.20 -1.31 0.30
CA ILE A 51 -2.18 -2.57 -0.45
C ILE A 51 -2.95 -3.67 0.30
N GLU A 52 -2.76 -3.80 1.61
CA GLU A 52 -3.44 -4.80 2.43
C GLU A 52 -4.96 -4.63 2.43
N VAL A 53 -5.46 -3.40 2.52
CA VAL A 53 -6.90 -3.10 2.41
C VAL A 53 -7.44 -3.51 1.04
N HIS A 54 -6.68 -3.30 -0.04
CA HIS A 54 -7.10 -3.68 -1.38
C HIS A 54 -7.10 -5.20 -1.59
N ILE A 55 -6.10 -5.91 -1.05
CA ILE A 55 -6.06 -7.37 -1.01
C ILE A 55 -7.29 -7.90 -0.27
N ALA A 56 -7.56 -7.42 0.94
CA ALA A 56 -8.70 -7.86 1.74
C ALA A 56 -10.04 -7.63 1.02
N ARG A 57 -10.16 -6.55 0.24
CA ARG A 57 -11.34 -6.29 -0.59
C ARG A 57 -11.53 -7.36 -1.68
N ILE A 58 -10.45 -7.71 -2.37
CA ILE A 58 -10.47 -8.76 -3.40
C ILE A 58 -10.80 -10.12 -2.77
N GLU A 59 -10.13 -10.47 -1.68
CA GLU A 59 -10.35 -11.73 -0.97
C GLU A 59 -11.78 -11.85 -0.46
N ARG A 60 -12.35 -10.79 0.09
CA ARG A 60 -13.77 -10.76 0.51
C ARG A 60 -14.74 -10.91 -0.65
N ALA A 61 -14.40 -10.41 -1.84
CA ALA A 61 -15.23 -10.60 -3.03
C ALA A 61 -15.18 -12.05 -3.54
N MET A 62 -14.07 -12.76 -3.30
CA MET A 62 -13.91 -14.19 -3.63
C MET A 62 -14.64 -15.09 -2.65
N ASP A 63 -14.57 -14.78 -1.35
CA ASP A 63 -15.22 -15.54 -0.28
C ASP A 63 -16.01 -14.59 0.64
N PRO A 64 -17.27 -14.28 0.28
CA PRO A 64 -18.08 -13.34 1.05
C PRO A 64 -18.53 -13.96 2.38
N PRO A 65 -18.56 -13.19 3.48
CA PRO A 65 -19.02 -13.69 4.77
C PRO A 65 -20.48 -14.13 4.69
N LEU A 66 -20.78 -15.28 5.30
CA LEU A 66 -22.15 -15.76 5.47
C LEU A 66 -22.91 -14.78 6.40
N VAL A 67 -24.00 -14.20 5.89
CA VAL A 67 -24.90 -13.28 6.60
C VAL A 67 -25.94 -14.00 7.44
#